data_AF-A0AAE9UK86-F1
#
_entry.id   AF-A0AAE9UK86-F1
#
_cell.length_a   1.000
_cell.length_b   1.000
_cell.length_c   1.000
_cell.angle_alpha   90.00
_cell.angle_beta   90.00
_cell.angle_gamma   90.00
#
_symmetry.space_group_name_H-M   'P 1'
#
loop_
_entity.id
_entity.type
_entity.pdbx_description
1 polymer ?
#
loop_
_entity_poly.entity_id
_entity_poly.type
_entity_poly.pdbx_seq_one_letter_code
_entity_poly.pdbx_strand_id
1 'polypeptide(L)'
;MIRKKRIFGLFRVSELLLLGLLISLLFALFALTNSFSTLHNMLATAGLIQRSANQKPHYQVGQEVQVKLPGKYRDWIGKVSNRLANLDDKCRLNHHYEITFPMEQVSIHVGESDLTKADKAKFAKGDIVKLSSPKVKEDGNTYQGQLATVEKVKTHHAPSSGGYQYDMTLNDGQHLDGIPEKAIVVPYRIALKEENTAQENNQLLRKAFTYAQTHPNSILAFPKGQFRIGSTTPDIDYAVLPSETAIVGNQTELIIQGTMYWFGFPTGPEAHQGVHHLTLAGIHFKASDLNKGNHFMIMADHGSDWHVYNNRFTMVHQRNSHLFDLGSLQNSLFEKNDFIGYAPELTEESGLLSKAGGHDFFSEAIQFDAATHRFAWDGDLLKKIAPNYDAFNQIRHLCHNITISQNQFLPYIDSKGKLKAYSGSIGQHSSEVGAITVINNVFASSIVSRANKEPSPSWFMEPIHFPPNSPVTIVGNTIN
;
A
#
# COMPACT_ATOMS: atom_id res chain seq x y z
N MET A 1 63.36 -8.32 -79.45
CA MET A 1 62.25 -8.76 -80.32
C MET A 1 61.34 -9.68 -79.50
N ILE A 2 60.12 -9.24 -79.16
CA ILE A 2 59.23 -9.90 -78.19
C ILE A 2 58.42 -11.02 -78.87
N ARG A 3 58.50 -12.25 -78.36
CA ARG A 3 57.62 -13.38 -78.73
C ARG A 3 56.37 -13.35 -77.85
N LYS A 4 55.17 -13.21 -78.45
CA LYS A 4 53.88 -13.42 -77.76
C LYS A 4 53.54 -14.92 -77.71
N LYS A 5 53.36 -15.47 -76.51
CA LYS A 5 52.76 -16.79 -76.26
C LYS A 5 51.27 -16.75 -76.62
N ARG A 6 50.80 -17.70 -77.44
CA ARG A 6 49.37 -18.01 -77.61
C ARG A 6 48.95 -18.96 -76.48
N ILE A 7 47.99 -18.55 -75.66
CA ILE A 7 47.31 -19.40 -74.69
C ILE A 7 46.02 -19.87 -75.39
N PHE A 8 45.86 -21.18 -75.58
CA PHE A 8 44.60 -21.76 -76.00
C PHE A 8 43.66 -21.84 -74.78
N GLY A 9 42.61 -21.02 -74.77
CA GLY A 9 41.51 -21.19 -73.82
C GLY A 9 40.69 -22.44 -74.16
N LEU A 10 40.29 -23.21 -73.15
CA LEU A 10 39.56 -24.48 -73.30
C LEU A 10 38.20 -24.37 -73.99
N PHE A 11 37.61 -23.17 -74.06
CA PHE A 11 36.28 -22.93 -74.64
C PHE A 11 36.30 -21.68 -75.51
N ARG A 12 35.55 -21.72 -76.62
CA ARG A 12 35.35 -20.55 -77.48
C ARG A 12 34.35 -19.60 -76.83
N VAL A 13 34.50 -18.30 -77.06
CA VAL A 13 33.57 -17.28 -76.51
C VAL A 13 32.12 -17.56 -76.91
N SER A 14 31.89 -18.11 -78.10
CA SER A 14 30.57 -18.55 -78.58
C SER A 14 29.96 -19.68 -77.76
N GLU A 15 30.77 -20.60 -77.23
CA GLU A 15 30.33 -21.73 -76.39
C GLU A 15 29.95 -21.23 -74.99
N LEU A 16 30.68 -20.25 -74.45
CA LEU A 16 30.36 -19.60 -73.18
C LEU A 16 29.05 -18.79 -73.26
N LEU A 17 28.81 -18.11 -74.39
CA LEU A 17 27.55 -17.40 -74.63
C LEU A 17 26.36 -18.35 -74.74
N LEU A 18 26.52 -19.48 -75.44
CA LEU A 18 25.49 -20.52 -75.54
C LEU A 18 25.18 -21.16 -74.18
N LEU A 19 26.20 -21.45 -73.37
CA LEU A 19 26.03 -21.97 -72.02
C LEU A 19 25.32 -20.97 -71.11
N GLY A 20 25.72 -19.69 -71.18
CA GLY A 20 25.05 -18.62 -70.44
C GLY A 20 23.58 -18.50 -70.81
N LEU A 21 23.26 -18.55 -72.11
CA LEU A 21 21.89 -18.45 -72.61
C LEU A 21 21.03 -19.67 -72.21
N LEU A 22 21.61 -20.87 -72.22
CA LEU A 22 20.96 -22.09 -71.72
C LEU A 22 20.64 -22.00 -70.22
N ILE A 23 21.60 -21.52 -69.41
CA ILE A 23 21.41 -21.34 -67.96
C ILE A 23 20.30 -20.29 -67.71
N SER A 24 20.31 -19.17 -68.44
CA SER A 24 19.28 -18.13 -68.32
C SER A 24 17.89 -18.64 -68.70
N LEU A 25 17.77 -19.46 -69.75
CA LEU A 25 16.51 -20.10 -70.14
C LEU A 25 16.03 -21.09 -69.08
N LEU A 26 16.92 -21.87 -68.48
CA LEU A 26 16.61 -22.75 -67.36
C LEU A 26 16.09 -21.95 -66.15
N PHE A 27 16.75 -20.86 -65.79
CA PHE A 27 16.30 -19.96 -64.72
C PHE A 27 14.92 -19.35 -65.02
N ALA A 28 14.67 -18.92 -66.25
CA ALA A 28 13.38 -18.39 -66.68
C ALA A 28 12.28 -19.46 -66.65
N LEU A 29 12.59 -20.70 -67.06
CA LEU A 29 11.66 -21.83 -67.02
C LEU A 29 11.30 -22.22 -65.57
N PHE A 30 12.30 -22.23 -64.67
CA PHE A 30 12.06 -22.45 -63.24
C PHE A 30 11.24 -21.32 -62.60
N ALA A 31 11.41 -20.07 -63.04
CA ALA A 31 10.63 -18.93 -62.58
C ALA A 31 9.18 -18.99 -63.07
N LEU A 32 8.97 -19.27 -64.35
CA LEU A 32 7.65 -19.34 -64.98
C LEU A 32 6.78 -20.49 -64.47
N THR A 33 7.41 -21.58 -64.00
CA THR A 33 6.70 -22.76 -63.49
C THR A 33 6.58 -22.78 -61.96
N ASN A 34 7.05 -21.74 -61.26
CA ASN A 34 7.15 -21.71 -59.79
C ASN A 34 7.93 -22.90 -59.18
N SER A 35 8.71 -23.61 -60.00
CA SER A 35 9.40 -24.86 -59.64
C SER A 35 10.62 -24.64 -58.74
N PHE A 36 11.00 -23.39 -58.46
CA PHE A 36 12.02 -23.05 -57.46
C PHE A 36 11.63 -23.52 -56.04
N SER A 37 10.36 -23.51 -55.67
CA SER A 37 9.92 -24.01 -54.36
C SER A 37 10.05 -25.53 -54.27
N THR A 38 9.71 -26.24 -55.35
CA THR A 38 9.85 -27.70 -55.48
C THR A 38 11.33 -28.11 -55.43
N LEU A 39 12.20 -27.39 -56.15
CA LEU A 39 13.65 -27.61 -56.13
C LEU A 39 14.22 -27.32 -54.73
N HIS A 40 13.79 -26.25 -54.06
CA HIS A 40 14.19 -25.94 -52.69
C HIS A 40 13.75 -27.05 -51.72
N ASN A 41 12.54 -27.58 -51.86
CA ASN A 41 12.02 -28.69 -51.03
C ASN A 41 12.77 -30.00 -51.29
N MET A 42 13.11 -30.32 -52.54
CA MET A 42 13.93 -31.49 -52.87
C MET A 42 15.34 -31.36 -52.29
N LEU A 43 15.97 -30.20 -52.43
CA LEU A 43 17.31 -29.93 -51.89
C LEU A 43 17.32 -29.92 -50.35
N ALA A 44 16.27 -29.41 -49.70
CA ALA A 44 16.09 -29.45 -48.26
C ALA A 44 15.73 -30.85 -47.72
N THR A 45 15.18 -31.75 -48.56
CA THR A 45 14.92 -33.16 -48.22
C THR A 45 16.18 -34.01 -48.40
N ALA A 46 17.01 -33.68 -49.39
CA ALA A 46 18.32 -34.29 -49.62
C ALA A 46 19.42 -33.75 -48.68
N GLY A 47 19.11 -32.81 -47.77
CA GLY A 47 20.05 -32.26 -46.79
C GLY A 47 21.10 -31.28 -47.37
N LEU A 48 20.91 -30.81 -48.61
CA LEU A 48 21.85 -29.95 -49.32
C LEU A 48 21.65 -28.44 -49.04
N ILE A 49 20.51 -28.07 -48.46
CA ILE A 49 20.22 -26.70 -48.00
C ILE A 49 19.66 -26.79 -46.58
N GLN A 50 20.09 -25.88 -45.68
CA GLN A 50 19.56 -25.78 -44.32
C GLN A 50 18.08 -25.39 -44.35
N ARG A 51 17.22 -26.26 -43.80
CA ARG A 51 15.87 -25.86 -43.40
C ARG A 51 15.99 -24.71 -42.40
N SER A 52 15.03 -23.79 -42.39
CA SER A 52 14.89 -22.73 -41.39
C SER A 52 14.68 -23.35 -39.99
N ALA A 53 15.75 -23.86 -39.39
CA ALA A 53 15.72 -24.70 -38.19
C ALA A 53 15.94 -23.91 -36.88
N ASN A 54 15.92 -22.58 -36.93
CA ASN A 54 16.33 -21.75 -35.79
C ASN A 54 15.23 -20.93 -35.13
N GLN A 55 13.95 -21.27 -35.33
CA GLN A 55 12.90 -20.73 -34.46
C GLN A 55 12.85 -21.53 -33.16
N LYS A 56 13.61 -21.05 -32.17
CA LYS A 56 13.55 -21.58 -30.80
C LYS A 56 12.14 -21.35 -30.23
N PRO A 57 11.58 -22.34 -29.51
CA PRO A 57 10.28 -22.18 -28.87
C PRO A 57 10.35 -21.07 -27.82
N HIS A 58 9.31 -20.25 -27.75
CA HIS A 58 9.23 -19.16 -26.78
C HIS A 58 8.92 -19.64 -25.35
N TYR A 59 8.22 -20.77 -25.20
CA TYR A 59 7.80 -21.29 -23.90
C TYR A 59 8.39 -22.68 -23.61
N GLN A 60 8.73 -22.93 -22.35
CA GLN A 60 9.24 -24.22 -21.89
C GLN A 60 8.17 -25.03 -21.14
N VAL A 61 8.29 -26.35 -21.15
CA VAL A 61 7.45 -27.23 -20.33
C VAL A 61 7.63 -26.86 -18.85
N GLY A 62 6.52 -26.79 -18.12
CA GLY A 62 6.43 -26.32 -16.74
C GLY A 62 6.26 -24.81 -16.58
N GLN A 63 6.45 -24.01 -17.65
CA GLN A 63 6.30 -22.56 -17.59
C GLN A 63 4.83 -22.15 -17.46
N GLU A 64 4.57 -21.15 -16.61
CA GLU A 64 3.26 -20.49 -16.51
C GLU A 64 3.05 -19.51 -17.67
N VAL A 65 1.90 -19.67 -18.33
CA VAL A 65 1.49 -18.89 -19.49
C VAL A 65 0.03 -18.46 -19.33
N GLN A 66 -0.30 -17.34 -19.95
CA GLN A 66 -1.64 -16.78 -20.01
C GLN A 66 -2.17 -16.88 -21.43
N VAL A 67 -3.42 -17.34 -21.54
CA VAL A 67 -4.11 -17.51 -22.82
C VAL A 67 -4.67 -16.17 -23.32
N LYS A 68 -4.33 -15.81 -24.55
CA LYS A 68 -4.84 -14.61 -25.25
C LYS A 68 -6.03 -14.88 -26.16
N LEU A 69 -6.28 -16.15 -26.48
CA LEU A 69 -7.34 -16.53 -27.40
C LEU A 69 -8.70 -16.01 -26.91
N PRO A 70 -9.52 -15.37 -27.77
CA PRO A 70 -10.87 -14.98 -27.40
C PRO A 70 -11.74 -16.22 -27.07
N GLY A 71 -12.71 -16.03 -26.18
CA GLY A 71 -13.64 -17.08 -25.78
C GLY A 71 -13.40 -17.58 -24.36
N LYS A 72 -13.81 -18.82 -24.09
CA LYS A 72 -13.92 -19.39 -22.74
C LYS A 72 -12.64 -19.24 -21.91
N TYR A 73 -11.48 -19.51 -22.51
CA TYR A 73 -10.20 -19.58 -21.81
C TYR A 73 -9.43 -18.26 -21.77
N ARG A 74 -10.04 -17.16 -22.25
CA ARG A 74 -9.37 -15.86 -22.30
C ARG A 74 -8.88 -15.45 -20.91
N ASP A 75 -7.62 -15.04 -20.85
CA ASP A 75 -6.88 -14.61 -19.67
C ASP A 75 -6.64 -15.71 -18.62
N TRP A 76 -6.99 -16.98 -18.89
CA TRP A 76 -6.69 -18.08 -17.97
C TRP A 76 -5.18 -18.31 -17.89
N ILE A 77 -4.70 -18.53 -16.66
CA ILE A 77 -3.31 -18.84 -16.36
C ILE A 77 -3.19 -20.35 -16.16
N GLY A 78 -2.30 -20.99 -16.92
CA GLY A 78 -2.04 -22.43 -16.88
C GLY A 78 -0.56 -22.74 -17.08
N LYS A 79 -0.23 -24.04 -17.11
CA LYS A 79 1.15 -24.50 -17.28
C LYS A 79 1.32 -25.24 -18.60
N VAL A 80 2.42 -24.96 -19.29
CA VAL A 80 2.83 -25.72 -20.48
C VAL A 80 3.14 -27.14 -20.05
N SER A 81 2.32 -28.09 -20.48
CA SER A 81 2.48 -29.52 -20.17
C SER A 81 3.23 -30.25 -21.27
N ASN A 82 2.99 -29.86 -22.52
CA ASN A 82 3.62 -30.46 -23.68
C ASN A 82 3.88 -29.41 -24.78
N ARG A 83 4.86 -29.69 -25.63
CA ARG A 83 5.22 -28.87 -26.79
C ARG A 83 5.21 -29.73 -28.04
N LEU A 84 4.47 -29.26 -29.04
CA LEU A 84 4.38 -29.86 -30.36
C LEU A 84 4.96 -28.88 -31.38
N ALA A 85 5.72 -29.38 -32.35
CA ALA A 85 6.27 -28.54 -33.41
C ALA A 85 5.88 -29.13 -34.76
N ASN A 86 5.24 -28.32 -35.60
CA ASN A 86 4.77 -28.72 -36.93
C ASN A 86 5.42 -27.80 -37.98
N LEU A 87 5.74 -28.37 -39.15
CA LEU A 87 6.17 -27.59 -40.31
C LEU A 87 4.94 -27.16 -41.10
N ASP A 88 4.86 -25.88 -41.47
CA ASP A 88 3.85 -25.41 -42.42
C ASP A 88 4.21 -25.74 -43.88
N ASP A 89 3.29 -25.48 -44.80
CA ASP A 89 3.45 -25.72 -46.25
C ASP A 89 4.61 -24.91 -46.86
N LYS A 90 5.13 -23.91 -46.14
CA LYS A 90 6.28 -23.08 -46.51
C LYS A 90 7.56 -23.49 -45.75
N CYS A 91 7.55 -24.67 -45.13
CA CYS A 91 8.66 -25.20 -44.32
C CYS A 91 9.07 -24.32 -43.13
N ARG A 92 8.15 -23.53 -42.56
CA ARG A 92 8.36 -22.77 -41.32
C ARG A 92 7.92 -23.60 -40.13
N LEU A 93 8.66 -23.49 -39.02
CA LEU A 93 8.40 -24.24 -37.80
C LEU A 93 7.39 -23.49 -36.93
N ASN A 94 6.19 -24.04 -36.76
CA ASN A 94 5.16 -23.50 -35.88
C ASN A 94 5.10 -24.31 -34.58
N HIS A 95 5.25 -23.63 -33.45
CA HIS A 95 5.12 -24.24 -32.13
C HIS A 95 3.67 -24.18 -31.65
N HIS A 96 3.18 -25.32 -31.19
CA HIS A 96 1.90 -25.48 -30.50
C HIS A 96 2.16 -26.02 -29.10
N TYR A 97 1.29 -25.66 -28.18
CA TYR A 97 1.45 -25.97 -26.77
C TYR A 97 0.18 -26.60 -26.22
N GLU A 98 0.37 -27.61 -25.39
CA GLU A 98 -0.70 -28.14 -24.55
C GLU A 98 -0.62 -27.44 -23.18
N ILE A 99 -1.65 -26.68 -22.83
CA ILE A 99 -1.72 -25.94 -21.57
C ILE A 99 -2.67 -26.64 -20.63
N THR A 100 -2.18 -27.00 -19.44
CA THR A 100 -2.96 -27.62 -18.38
C THR A 100 -3.43 -26.57 -17.38
N PHE A 101 -4.67 -26.71 -16.94
CA PHE A 101 -5.28 -25.97 -15.83
C PHE A 101 -5.60 -26.95 -14.71
N PRO A 102 -4.65 -27.22 -13.78
CA PRO A 102 -4.78 -28.32 -12.83
C PRO A 102 -6.02 -28.24 -11.94
N MET A 103 -6.47 -27.03 -11.57
CA MET A 103 -7.66 -26.84 -10.74
C MET A 103 -8.96 -27.25 -11.47
N GLU A 104 -9.04 -26.96 -12.76
CA GLU A 104 -10.21 -27.26 -13.59
C GLU A 104 -10.14 -28.65 -14.22
N GLN A 105 -9.00 -29.33 -14.12
CA GLN A 105 -8.71 -30.59 -14.80
C GLN A 105 -8.92 -30.54 -16.32
N VAL A 106 -8.64 -29.37 -16.92
CA VAL A 106 -8.78 -29.13 -18.37
C VAL A 106 -7.41 -28.92 -19.01
N SER A 107 -7.23 -29.45 -20.23
CA SER A 107 -6.13 -29.11 -21.13
C SER A 107 -6.65 -28.47 -22.40
N ILE A 108 -5.90 -27.52 -22.96
CA ILE A 108 -6.18 -26.92 -24.27
C ILE A 108 -4.96 -26.98 -25.16
N HIS A 109 -5.20 -27.02 -26.48
CA HIS A 109 -4.16 -26.94 -27.50
C HIS A 109 -4.22 -25.56 -28.15
N VAL A 110 -3.11 -24.83 -28.11
CA VAL A 110 -3.04 -23.44 -28.62
C VAL A 110 -1.75 -23.18 -29.38
N GLY A 111 -1.80 -22.25 -30.32
CA GLY A 111 -0.61 -21.79 -31.03
C GLY A 111 0.23 -20.86 -30.17
N GLU A 112 1.52 -20.73 -30.49
CA GLU A 112 2.43 -19.84 -29.77
C GLU A 112 1.96 -18.38 -29.70
N SER A 113 1.30 -17.90 -30.76
CA SER A 113 0.76 -16.53 -30.85
C SER A 113 -0.39 -16.26 -29.87
N ASP A 114 -1.07 -17.32 -29.41
CA ASP A 114 -2.21 -17.23 -28.51
C ASP A 114 -1.81 -17.27 -27.04
N LEU A 115 -0.50 -17.21 -26.77
CA LEU A 115 0.07 -17.25 -25.43
C LEU A 115 0.88 -15.99 -25.14
N THR A 116 0.87 -15.62 -23.86
CA THR A 116 1.89 -14.77 -23.25
C THR A 116 2.49 -15.43 -22.03
N LYS A 117 3.67 -14.96 -21.63
CA LYS A 117 4.14 -15.18 -20.28
C LYS A 117 3.09 -14.64 -19.31
N ALA A 118 2.72 -15.44 -18.30
CA ALA A 118 1.78 -14.99 -17.30
C ALA A 118 2.38 -13.82 -16.50
N ASP A 119 1.61 -12.75 -16.34
CA ASP A 119 1.96 -11.69 -15.42
C ASP A 119 1.91 -12.21 -13.98
N LYS A 120 2.67 -11.58 -13.09
CA LYS A 120 2.57 -11.87 -11.65
C LYS A 120 1.28 -11.27 -11.11
N ALA A 121 0.68 -11.94 -10.13
CA ALA A 121 -0.41 -11.36 -9.33
C ALA A 121 0.00 -9.99 -8.79
N LYS A 122 -0.90 -9.01 -8.86
CA LYS A 122 -0.63 -7.64 -8.40
C LYS A 122 -0.51 -7.53 -6.89
N PHE A 123 -1.14 -8.45 -6.17
CA PHE A 123 -1.22 -8.47 -4.71
C PHE A 123 -0.73 -9.81 -4.17
N ALA A 124 -0.18 -9.78 -2.96
CA ALA A 124 0.29 -10.94 -2.24
C ALA A 124 -0.46 -11.11 -0.91
N LYS A 125 -0.34 -12.29 -0.30
CA LYS A 125 -0.86 -12.52 1.06
C LYS A 125 -0.32 -11.46 2.03
N GLY A 126 -1.22 -10.87 2.81
CA GLY A 126 -0.95 -9.80 3.77
C GLY A 126 -1.14 -8.39 3.21
N ASP A 127 -1.26 -8.22 1.89
CA ASP A 127 -1.53 -6.90 1.32
C ASP A 127 -2.92 -6.39 1.73
N ILE A 128 -3.01 -5.12 2.12
CA ILE A 128 -4.28 -4.41 2.35
C ILE A 128 -4.66 -3.71 1.05
N VAL A 129 -5.89 -3.95 0.57
CA VAL A 129 -6.40 -3.36 -0.68
C VAL A 129 -7.80 -2.78 -0.46
N LYS A 130 -8.28 -1.94 -1.38
CA LYS A 130 -9.64 -1.41 -1.39
C LYS A 130 -10.44 -2.10 -2.49
N LEU A 131 -11.65 -2.53 -2.15
CA LEU A 131 -12.53 -3.18 -3.11
C LEU A 131 -13.21 -2.12 -4.00
N SER A 132 -13.16 -2.32 -5.31
CA SER A 132 -13.98 -1.56 -6.27
C SER A 132 -15.32 -2.25 -6.55
N SER A 133 -15.55 -3.42 -5.93
CA SER A 133 -16.62 -4.34 -6.28
C SER A 133 -18.02 -3.86 -5.87
N PRO A 134 -19.04 -4.00 -6.75
CA PRO A 134 -20.45 -3.86 -6.39
C PRO A 134 -21.02 -5.12 -5.71
N LYS A 135 -20.18 -6.10 -5.32
CA LYS A 135 -20.64 -7.33 -4.65
C LYS A 135 -21.45 -6.94 -3.41
N VAL A 136 -22.66 -7.49 -3.36
CA VAL A 136 -23.69 -7.14 -2.38
C VAL A 136 -23.51 -8.01 -1.14
N LYS A 137 -23.46 -7.36 0.02
CA LYS A 137 -23.54 -7.93 1.37
C LYS A 137 -24.91 -8.55 1.60
N GLU A 138 -25.04 -9.36 2.64
CA GLU A 138 -26.32 -9.96 3.03
C GLU A 138 -27.41 -8.92 3.37
N ASP A 139 -27.00 -7.74 3.84
CA ASP A 139 -27.88 -6.62 4.19
C ASP A 139 -28.30 -5.76 2.97
N GLY A 140 -27.83 -6.09 1.76
CA GLY A 140 -28.12 -5.34 0.54
C GLY A 140 -27.13 -4.21 0.22
N ASN A 141 -26.19 -3.88 1.12
CA ASN A 141 -25.14 -2.89 0.85
C ASN A 141 -24.00 -3.49 0.00
N THR A 142 -23.12 -2.68 -0.57
CA THR A 142 -21.96 -3.21 -1.33
C THR A 142 -20.68 -3.20 -0.49
N TYR A 143 -19.69 -4.01 -0.90
CA TYR A 143 -18.33 -3.94 -0.36
C TYR A 143 -17.49 -2.81 -0.98
N GLN A 144 -18.08 -1.98 -1.84
CA GLN A 144 -17.35 -0.94 -2.55
C GLN A 144 -16.72 0.04 -1.55
N GLY A 145 -15.44 0.32 -1.75
CA GLY A 145 -14.69 1.23 -0.92
C GLY A 145 -14.16 0.64 0.38
N GLN A 146 -14.53 -0.60 0.75
CA GLN A 146 -14.02 -1.25 1.94
C GLN A 146 -12.59 -1.76 1.75
N LEU A 147 -11.80 -1.69 2.83
CA LEU A 147 -10.49 -2.31 2.87
C LEU A 147 -10.58 -3.79 3.22
N ALA A 148 -9.71 -4.59 2.61
CA ALA A 148 -9.61 -6.02 2.83
C ALA A 148 -8.14 -6.46 2.81
N THR A 149 -7.78 -7.42 3.65
CA THR A 149 -6.47 -8.06 3.69
C THR A 149 -6.47 -9.33 2.83
N VAL A 150 -5.54 -9.45 1.89
CA VAL A 150 -5.38 -10.65 1.06
C VAL A 150 -4.91 -11.81 1.93
N GLU A 151 -5.67 -12.90 1.96
CA GLU A 151 -5.30 -14.13 2.66
C GLU A 151 -4.65 -15.14 1.71
N LYS A 152 -5.17 -15.22 0.49
CA LYS A 152 -4.77 -16.20 -0.51
C LYS A 152 -4.87 -15.66 -1.92
N VAL A 153 -3.89 -15.99 -2.75
CA VAL A 153 -3.89 -15.72 -4.19
C VAL A 153 -4.17 -17.02 -4.93
N LYS A 154 -5.12 -17.00 -5.87
CA LYS A 154 -5.51 -18.15 -6.70
C LYS A 154 -5.60 -17.72 -8.16
N THR A 155 -5.48 -18.67 -9.08
CA THR A 155 -5.87 -18.43 -10.47
C THR A 155 -7.39 -18.33 -10.57
N HIS A 156 -7.85 -17.44 -11.42
CA HIS A 156 -9.25 -17.24 -11.73
C HIS A 156 -9.53 -17.82 -13.11
N HIS A 157 -10.42 -18.81 -13.18
CA HIS A 157 -10.78 -19.52 -14.39
C HIS A 157 -12.27 -19.29 -14.74
N ALA A 158 -12.72 -18.03 -14.68
CA ALA A 158 -14.05 -17.68 -15.16
C ALA A 158 -14.09 -17.54 -16.69
N PRO A 159 -15.20 -17.92 -17.36
CA PRO A 159 -15.35 -17.77 -18.81
C PRO A 159 -15.13 -16.32 -19.25
N SER A 160 -14.21 -16.11 -20.18
CA SER A 160 -13.90 -14.79 -20.78
C SER A 160 -13.35 -13.73 -19.82
N SER A 161 -13.00 -14.06 -18.57
CA SER A 161 -12.37 -13.12 -17.63
C SER A 161 -11.50 -13.81 -16.59
N GLY A 162 -10.44 -14.49 -17.04
CA GLY A 162 -9.49 -15.19 -16.16
C GLY A 162 -8.57 -14.28 -15.34
N GLY A 163 -7.35 -14.75 -15.07
CA GLY A 163 -6.31 -14.02 -14.34
C GLY A 163 -6.12 -14.53 -12.92
N TYR A 164 -6.08 -13.61 -11.96
CA TYR A 164 -5.98 -13.91 -10.53
C TYR A 164 -7.27 -13.54 -9.78
N GLN A 165 -7.53 -14.27 -8.70
CA GLN A 165 -8.55 -13.97 -7.71
C GLN A 165 -7.97 -14.12 -6.31
N TYR A 166 -8.64 -13.51 -5.34
CA TYR A 166 -8.16 -13.35 -3.99
C TYR A 166 -9.23 -13.77 -3.00
N ASP A 167 -8.81 -14.55 -2.00
CA ASP A 167 -9.58 -14.68 -0.76
C ASP A 167 -9.07 -13.63 0.21
N MET A 168 -9.97 -12.94 0.86
CA MET A 168 -9.67 -11.75 1.64
C MET A 168 -10.49 -11.70 2.92
N THR A 169 -9.98 -11.00 3.93
CA THR A 169 -10.74 -10.70 5.15
C THR A 169 -10.96 -9.19 5.25
N LEU A 170 -12.19 -8.79 5.52
CA LEU A 170 -12.55 -7.41 5.81
C LEU A 170 -12.17 -7.03 7.26
N ASN A 171 -12.18 -5.74 7.56
CA ASN A 171 -11.84 -5.24 8.89
C ASN A 171 -12.77 -5.77 10.00
N ASP A 172 -14.03 -6.05 9.68
CA ASP A 172 -15.02 -6.64 10.58
C ASP A 172 -14.85 -8.17 10.77
N GLY A 173 -13.84 -8.77 10.13
CA GLY A 173 -13.55 -10.20 10.17
C GLY A 173 -14.33 -11.02 9.16
N GLN A 174 -15.18 -10.41 8.33
CA GLN A 174 -15.90 -11.14 7.30
C GLN A 174 -14.94 -11.62 6.19
N HIS A 175 -15.04 -12.90 5.85
CA HIS A 175 -14.27 -13.51 4.77
C HIS A 175 -14.97 -13.32 3.41
N LEU A 176 -14.17 -12.99 2.41
CA LEU A 176 -14.58 -12.80 1.02
C LEU A 176 -13.77 -13.74 0.12
N ASP A 177 -14.43 -14.72 -0.46
CA ASP A 177 -13.79 -15.65 -1.38
C ASP A 177 -13.90 -15.22 -2.85
N GLY A 178 -12.84 -15.51 -3.61
CA GLY A 178 -12.86 -15.46 -5.07
C GLY A 178 -13.05 -14.06 -5.65
N ILE A 179 -12.52 -13.02 -5.00
CA ILE A 179 -12.58 -11.64 -5.50
C ILE A 179 -11.62 -11.50 -6.69
N PRO A 180 -12.10 -11.23 -7.91
CA PRO A 180 -11.23 -11.14 -9.08
C PRO A 180 -10.34 -9.90 -9.00
N GLU A 181 -9.11 -9.97 -9.53
CA GLU A 181 -8.13 -8.86 -9.44
C GLU A 181 -8.65 -7.51 -9.96
N LYS A 182 -9.53 -7.55 -10.98
CA LYS A 182 -10.17 -6.35 -11.54
C LYS A 182 -11.16 -5.65 -10.60
N ALA A 183 -11.61 -6.33 -9.55
CA ALA A 183 -12.52 -5.80 -8.53
C ALA A 183 -11.79 -5.18 -7.34
N ILE A 184 -10.48 -4.94 -7.49
CA ILE A 184 -9.60 -4.34 -6.50
C ILE A 184 -9.02 -3.04 -7.08
N VAL A 185 -9.09 -1.96 -6.31
CA VAL A 185 -8.47 -0.67 -6.66
C VAL A 185 -6.96 -0.82 -6.58
N VAL A 186 -6.26 -0.44 -7.64
CA VAL A 186 -4.79 -0.46 -7.66
C VAL A 186 -4.27 0.69 -6.78
N PRO A 187 -3.46 0.41 -5.75
CA PRO A 187 -2.97 1.44 -4.86
C PRO A 187 -1.90 2.31 -5.52
N TYR A 188 -1.86 3.58 -5.13
CA TYR A 188 -0.72 4.44 -5.36
C TYR A 188 0.40 4.02 -4.40
N ARG A 189 1.45 3.40 -4.94
CA ARG A 189 2.60 2.96 -4.14
C ARG A 189 3.52 4.15 -3.86
N ILE A 190 3.67 4.51 -2.59
CA ILE A 190 4.59 5.57 -2.18
C ILE A 190 6.02 5.08 -2.42
N ALA A 191 6.81 5.87 -3.15
CA ALA A 191 8.15 5.46 -3.58
C ALA A 191 9.25 5.69 -2.53
N LEU A 192 8.95 5.44 -1.25
CA LEU A 192 9.95 5.56 -0.17
C LEU A 192 11.08 4.55 -0.37
N LYS A 193 12.28 4.92 0.13
CA LYS A 193 13.45 4.05 0.09
C LYS A 193 14.17 4.06 1.43
N GLU A 194 14.75 2.93 1.82
CA GLU A 194 15.44 2.79 3.10
C GLU A 194 16.75 3.59 3.13
N GLU A 195 17.41 3.72 1.97
CA GLU A 195 18.65 4.48 1.79
C GLU A 195 18.45 6.00 1.77
N ASN A 196 17.22 6.48 1.58
CA ASN A 196 16.91 7.90 1.56
C ASN A 196 17.11 8.52 2.95
N THR A 197 17.51 9.78 2.96
CA THR A 197 17.43 10.65 4.14
C THR A 197 15.96 10.88 4.53
N ALA A 198 15.72 11.33 5.78
CA ALA A 198 14.39 11.70 6.23
C ALA A 198 13.75 12.78 5.35
N GLN A 199 14.53 13.79 4.93
CA GLN A 199 14.05 14.87 4.08
C GLN A 199 13.59 14.38 2.69
N GLU A 200 14.34 13.49 2.05
CA GLU A 200 13.97 12.91 0.75
C GLU A 200 12.68 12.07 0.86
N ASN A 201 12.54 11.27 1.92
CA ASN A 201 11.32 10.53 2.18
C ASN A 201 10.13 11.45 2.54
N ASN A 202 10.34 12.54 3.29
CA ASN A 202 9.30 13.54 3.56
C ASN A 202 8.76 14.16 2.26
N GLN A 203 9.64 14.45 1.29
CA GLN A 203 9.23 14.97 -0.03
C GLN A 203 8.36 13.97 -0.80
N LEU A 204 8.75 12.69 -0.79
CA LEU A 204 7.99 11.62 -1.44
C LEU A 204 6.63 11.39 -0.77
N LEU A 205 6.59 11.45 0.56
CA LEU A 205 5.36 11.38 1.35
C LEU A 205 4.41 12.54 1.02
N ARG A 206 4.92 13.79 1.03
CA ARG A 206 4.13 14.96 0.65
C ARG A 206 3.58 14.84 -0.76
N LYS A 207 4.40 14.39 -1.72
CA LYS A 207 3.95 14.17 -3.11
C LYS A 207 2.80 13.16 -3.18
N ALA A 208 2.85 12.09 -2.40
CA ALA A 208 1.78 11.10 -2.32
C ALA A 208 0.50 11.69 -1.69
N PHE A 209 0.63 12.49 -0.64
CA PHE A 209 -0.52 13.13 0.01
C PHE A 209 -1.16 14.18 -0.90
N THR A 210 -0.37 15.00 -1.59
CA THR A 210 -0.87 15.93 -2.62
C THR A 210 -1.54 15.21 -3.79
N TYR A 211 -1.02 14.06 -4.20
CA TYR A 211 -1.69 13.22 -5.19
C TYR A 211 -3.07 12.78 -4.70
N ALA A 212 -3.18 12.27 -3.48
CA ALA A 212 -4.46 11.84 -2.91
C ALA A 212 -5.47 12.99 -2.75
N GLN A 213 -5.02 14.21 -2.40
CA GLN A 213 -5.88 15.39 -2.34
C GLN A 213 -6.57 15.72 -3.68
N THR A 214 -5.97 15.34 -4.81
CA THR A 214 -6.52 15.55 -6.16
C THR A 214 -7.17 14.30 -6.75
N HIS A 215 -7.06 13.16 -6.06
CA HIS A 215 -7.59 11.85 -6.47
C HIS A 215 -8.34 11.22 -5.29
N PRO A 216 -9.56 11.73 -4.97
CA PRO A 216 -10.34 11.17 -3.88
C PRO A 216 -10.61 9.68 -4.12
N ASN A 217 -10.85 8.95 -3.05
CA ASN A 217 -10.98 7.51 -3.00
C ASN A 217 -9.70 6.72 -3.26
N SER A 218 -8.54 7.37 -3.26
CA SER A 218 -7.23 6.72 -3.43
C SER A 218 -6.83 5.82 -2.26
N ILE A 219 -5.94 4.87 -2.56
CA ILE A 219 -5.17 4.14 -1.56
C ILE A 219 -3.72 4.58 -1.71
N LEU A 220 -3.13 5.11 -0.64
CA LEU A 220 -1.70 5.33 -0.52
C LEU A 220 -1.09 4.14 0.21
N ALA A 221 -0.38 3.29 -0.53
CA ALA A 221 0.29 2.11 0.03
C ALA A 221 1.77 2.41 0.29
N PHE A 222 2.17 2.32 1.55
CA PHE A 222 3.58 2.33 1.92
C PHE A 222 4.27 1.04 1.47
N PRO A 223 5.55 1.12 1.06
CA PRO A 223 6.33 -0.07 0.79
C PRO A 223 6.65 -0.82 2.09
N LYS A 224 6.95 -2.11 1.95
CA LYS A 224 7.54 -2.92 3.03
C LYS A 224 8.97 -2.44 3.27
N GLY A 225 9.36 -2.30 4.54
CA GLY A 225 10.71 -1.87 4.92
C GLY A 225 10.72 -0.85 6.06
N GLN A 226 11.90 -0.29 6.33
CA GLN A 226 12.11 0.74 7.35
C GLN A 226 12.52 2.07 6.71
N PHE A 227 11.69 3.10 6.89
CA PHE A 227 11.86 4.38 6.20
C PHE A 227 12.02 5.52 7.19
N ARG A 228 13.10 6.28 7.08
CA ARG A 228 13.32 7.48 7.90
C ARG A 228 12.42 8.60 7.42
N ILE A 229 11.73 9.27 8.34
CA ILE A 229 10.95 10.50 8.12
C ILE A 229 11.15 11.45 9.30
N GLY A 230 10.70 12.69 9.17
CA GLY A 230 10.81 13.72 10.22
C GLY A 230 11.82 14.81 9.91
N SER A 231 11.83 15.82 10.78
CA SER A 231 12.43 17.12 10.51
C SER A 231 12.94 17.80 11.79
N THR A 232 13.88 18.71 11.61
CA THR A 232 14.29 19.69 12.63
C THR A 232 13.55 21.02 12.51
N THR A 233 12.79 21.22 11.43
CA THR A 233 11.98 22.43 11.18
C THR A 233 10.53 22.04 10.85
N PRO A 234 9.82 21.43 11.80
CA PRO A 234 8.55 20.77 11.53
C PRO A 234 7.41 21.74 11.20
N ASP A 235 7.55 23.04 11.49
CA ASP A 235 6.58 24.09 11.14
C ASP A 235 6.50 24.39 9.64
N ILE A 236 7.49 23.93 8.85
CA ILE A 236 7.51 24.09 7.38
C ILE A 236 7.66 22.75 6.65
N ASP A 237 8.18 21.72 7.32
CA ASP A 237 8.45 20.39 6.76
C ASP A 237 7.48 19.36 7.34
N TYR A 238 6.18 19.65 7.23
CA TYR A 238 5.08 18.77 7.64
C TYR A 238 4.44 18.07 6.44
N ALA A 239 3.45 17.21 6.70
CA ALA A 239 2.56 16.64 5.68
C ALA A 239 1.11 17.06 5.94
N VAL A 240 0.30 17.21 4.89
CA VAL A 240 -1.12 17.55 5.00
C VAL A 240 -1.95 16.33 4.64
N LEU A 241 -2.79 15.89 5.55
CA LEU A 241 -3.62 14.71 5.38
C LEU A 241 -4.65 14.92 4.25
N PRO A 242 -4.84 13.93 3.37
CA PRO A 242 -5.90 13.93 2.37
C PRO A 242 -7.21 13.38 2.94
N SER A 243 -8.35 13.92 2.51
CA SER A 243 -9.67 13.28 2.68
C SER A 243 -9.85 12.10 1.72
N GLU A 244 -10.88 11.29 1.94
CA GLU A 244 -11.30 10.21 1.03
C GLU A 244 -10.17 9.23 0.70
N THR A 245 -9.31 8.94 1.67
CA THR A 245 -8.03 8.26 1.41
C THR A 245 -7.76 7.17 2.42
N ALA A 246 -7.33 6.02 1.93
CA ALA A 246 -6.77 4.97 2.77
C ALA A 246 -5.24 5.03 2.72
N ILE A 247 -4.61 5.25 3.87
CA ILE A 247 -3.16 5.25 4.08
C ILE A 247 -2.80 3.93 4.76
N VAL A 248 -2.15 3.02 4.01
CA VAL A 248 -1.94 1.64 4.46
C VAL A 248 -0.48 1.22 4.41
N GLY A 249 -0.03 0.54 5.47
CA GLY A 249 1.25 -0.14 5.53
C GLY A 249 1.10 -1.66 5.45
N ASN A 250 2.16 -2.34 5.00
CA ASN A 250 2.29 -3.79 5.07
C ASN A 250 3.74 -4.11 5.43
N GLN A 251 3.98 -4.46 6.71
CA GLN A 251 5.33 -4.60 7.25
C GLN A 251 6.18 -3.32 7.02
N THR A 252 5.54 -2.17 7.22
CA THR A 252 6.12 -0.84 7.08
C THR A 252 6.46 -0.27 8.45
N GLU A 253 7.72 0.12 8.65
CA GLU A 253 8.17 0.87 9.82
C GLU A 253 8.59 2.29 9.39
N LEU A 254 8.01 3.32 9.98
CA LEU A 254 8.39 4.73 9.79
C LEU A 254 9.24 5.16 10.99
N ILE A 255 10.54 5.36 10.75
CA ILE A 255 11.52 5.77 11.75
C ILE A 255 11.52 7.30 11.85
N ILE A 256 10.95 7.82 12.93
CA ILE A 256 10.80 9.25 13.17
C ILE A 256 12.11 9.83 13.70
N GLN A 257 12.73 10.73 12.93
CA GLN A 257 13.92 11.49 13.30
C GLN A 257 13.54 12.93 13.64
N GLY A 258 13.84 13.37 14.86
CA GLY A 258 13.42 14.69 15.34
C GLY A 258 11.91 14.73 15.55
N THR A 259 11.24 15.53 14.74
CA THR A 259 9.79 15.77 14.81
C THR A 259 9.11 15.57 13.46
N MET A 260 7.93 14.95 13.41
CA MET A 260 7.11 14.87 12.20
C MET A 260 5.65 15.20 12.51
N TYR A 261 5.08 16.13 11.76
CA TYR A 261 3.68 16.53 11.89
C TYR A 261 2.87 16.18 10.65
N TRP A 262 1.70 15.57 10.87
CA TRP A 262 0.68 15.35 9.86
C TRP A 262 -0.55 16.17 10.24
N PHE A 263 -0.90 17.16 9.41
CA PHE A 263 -1.98 18.10 9.71
C PHE A 263 -3.25 17.81 8.91
N GLY A 264 -4.39 17.84 9.59
CA GLY A 264 -5.71 17.96 8.98
C GLY A 264 -6.23 19.39 9.14
N PHE A 265 -6.47 20.07 8.03
CA PHE A 265 -6.94 21.46 8.06
C PHE A 265 -8.46 21.56 7.92
N PRO A 266 -9.10 22.54 8.57
CA PRO A 266 -10.50 22.86 8.33
C PRO A 266 -10.65 23.41 6.91
N THR A 267 -11.76 23.07 6.28
CA THR A 267 -12.14 23.47 4.92
C THR A 267 -13.44 24.28 4.89
N GLY A 268 -14.11 24.41 6.04
CA GLY A 268 -15.32 25.19 6.24
C GLY A 268 -15.70 25.29 7.72
N PRO A 269 -16.73 26.08 8.06
CA PRO A 269 -17.12 26.37 9.44
C PRO A 269 -17.76 25.22 10.21
N GLU A 270 -18.24 24.18 9.54
CA GLU A 270 -18.90 23.04 10.22
C GLU A 270 -17.87 21.99 10.68
N ALA A 271 -18.14 21.31 11.80
CA ALA A 271 -17.24 20.31 12.38
C ALA A 271 -16.77 19.19 11.43
N HIS A 272 -17.63 18.77 10.49
CA HIS A 272 -17.31 17.73 9.51
C HIS A 272 -16.48 18.27 8.32
N GLN A 273 -16.42 19.59 8.15
CA GLN A 273 -15.69 20.26 7.07
C GLN A 273 -14.20 20.38 7.41
N GLY A 274 -13.55 19.24 7.55
CA GLY A 274 -12.10 19.09 7.61
C GLY A 274 -11.69 17.85 6.83
N VAL A 275 -10.67 17.14 7.31
CA VAL A 275 -10.29 15.85 6.73
C VAL A 275 -11.36 14.82 7.03
N HIS A 276 -11.91 14.18 6.00
CA HIS A 276 -13.03 13.24 6.13
C HIS A 276 -12.80 11.93 5.39
N HIS A 277 -13.43 10.84 5.83
CA HIS A 277 -13.29 9.50 5.25
C HIS A 277 -11.81 9.06 5.13
N LEU A 278 -11.05 9.26 6.21
CA LEU A 278 -9.64 8.88 6.30
C LEU A 278 -9.51 7.50 6.91
N THR A 279 -8.70 6.64 6.30
CA THR A 279 -8.28 5.38 6.93
C THR A 279 -6.77 5.37 7.13
N LEU A 280 -6.30 4.98 8.31
CA LEU A 280 -4.88 4.82 8.63
C LEU A 280 -4.65 3.44 9.24
N ALA A 281 -3.89 2.56 8.58
CA ALA A 281 -3.74 1.19 9.04
C ALA A 281 -2.41 0.52 8.72
N GLY A 282 -1.99 -0.40 9.60
CA GLY A 282 -0.89 -1.33 9.33
C GLY A 282 0.50 -0.72 9.31
N ILE A 283 0.69 0.44 9.96
CA ILE A 283 1.97 1.14 10.01
C ILE A 283 2.55 1.07 11.43
N HIS A 284 3.85 0.81 11.51
CA HIS A 284 4.62 0.95 12.75
C HIS A 284 5.39 2.26 12.74
N PHE A 285 4.97 3.23 13.55
CA PHE A 285 5.69 4.48 13.83
C PHE A 285 6.65 4.25 14.99
N LYS A 286 7.91 4.62 14.82
CA LYS A 286 8.95 4.36 15.82
C LYS A 286 9.91 5.51 15.95
N ALA A 287 10.17 5.95 17.17
CA ALA A 287 11.21 6.92 17.43
C ALA A 287 12.59 6.37 17.09
N SER A 288 13.41 7.20 16.45
CA SER A 288 14.82 6.89 16.21
C SER A 288 15.65 6.82 17.50
N ASP A 289 15.23 7.54 18.55
CA ASP A 289 15.82 7.48 19.91
C ASP A 289 14.78 6.97 20.92
N LEU A 290 14.90 5.70 21.33
CA LEU A 290 14.00 5.08 22.31
C LEU A 290 14.41 5.35 23.78
N ASN A 291 15.44 6.16 24.01
CA ASN A 291 15.81 6.63 25.35
C ASN A 291 15.30 8.04 25.63
N LYS A 292 15.28 8.91 24.62
CA LYS A 292 14.83 10.30 24.74
C LYS A 292 13.49 10.56 24.06
N GLY A 293 13.03 9.64 23.23
CA GLY A 293 11.85 9.83 22.41
C GLY A 293 12.10 10.69 21.17
N ASN A 294 11.13 10.64 20.27
CA ASN A 294 10.95 11.59 19.18
C ASN A 294 9.49 12.07 19.20
N HIS A 295 9.19 13.12 18.43
CA HIS A 295 7.85 13.70 18.38
C HIS A 295 7.19 13.33 17.05
N PHE A 296 6.06 12.63 17.11
CA PHE A 296 5.19 12.41 15.95
C PHE A 296 3.78 12.78 16.35
N MET A 297 3.15 13.69 15.61
CA MET A 297 1.80 14.13 15.93
C MET A 297 0.94 14.17 14.66
N ILE A 298 -0.22 13.57 14.76
CA ILE A 298 -1.33 13.73 13.83
C ILE A 298 -2.28 14.73 14.48
N MET A 299 -2.30 15.95 13.95
CA MET A 299 -3.08 17.04 14.51
C MET A 299 -4.13 17.50 13.51
N ALA A 300 -5.40 17.54 13.90
CA ALA A 300 -6.47 17.90 13.00
C ALA A 300 -7.44 18.88 13.64
N ASP A 301 -7.92 19.84 12.86
CA ASP A 301 -9.02 20.71 13.22
C ASP A 301 -10.15 20.53 12.20
N HIS A 302 -11.32 20.15 12.70
CA HIS A 302 -12.45 19.61 11.96
C HIS A 302 -12.13 18.28 11.27
N GLY A 303 -13.16 17.46 11.08
CA GLY A 303 -13.05 16.21 10.37
C GLY A 303 -14.16 15.24 10.71
N SER A 304 -14.28 14.18 9.93
CA SER A 304 -15.32 13.17 10.14
C SER A 304 -14.92 11.80 9.58
N ASP A 305 -15.47 10.74 10.16
CA ASP A 305 -15.39 9.40 9.59
C ASP A 305 -13.96 8.87 9.43
N TRP A 306 -13.13 9.06 10.46
CA TRP A 306 -11.79 8.47 10.51
C TRP A 306 -11.84 7.03 11.03
N HIS A 307 -11.04 6.16 10.42
CA HIS A 307 -10.80 4.82 10.92
C HIS A 307 -9.30 4.58 11.07
N VAL A 308 -8.82 4.56 12.31
CA VAL A 308 -7.41 4.37 12.65
C VAL A 308 -7.26 3.02 13.34
N TYR A 309 -6.63 2.05 12.69
CA TYR A 309 -6.57 0.69 13.24
C TYR A 309 -5.33 -0.12 12.91
N ASN A 310 -4.99 -1.08 13.77
CA ASN A 310 -3.85 -1.98 13.58
C ASN A 310 -2.52 -1.22 13.34
N ASN A 311 -2.35 -0.05 13.95
CA ASN A 311 -1.09 0.67 13.93
C ASN A 311 -0.33 0.43 15.23
N ARG A 312 0.98 0.61 15.18
CA ARG A 312 1.85 0.56 16.36
C ARG A 312 2.65 1.85 16.45
N PHE A 313 2.67 2.47 17.62
CA PHE A 313 3.40 3.70 17.91
C PHE A 313 4.41 3.42 19.03
N THR A 314 5.62 2.96 18.68
CA THR A 314 6.74 2.87 19.63
C THR A 314 7.51 4.18 19.63
N MET A 315 6.82 5.23 20.08
CA MET A 315 7.34 6.59 19.99
C MET A 315 8.13 7.00 21.22
N VAL A 316 7.90 6.36 22.38
CA VAL A 316 8.53 6.80 23.63
C VAL A 316 8.35 8.32 23.75
N HIS A 317 7.11 8.76 23.55
CA HIS A 317 6.80 10.12 23.12
C HIS A 317 7.31 11.15 24.13
N GLN A 318 7.76 12.32 23.68
CA GLN A 318 8.31 13.33 24.59
C GLN A 318 7.22 13.84 25.55
N ARG A 319 7.57 14.36 26.73
CA ARG A 319 6.57 15.02 27.59
C ARG A 319 5.87 16.17 26.85
N ASN A 320 4.65 16.52 27.26
CA ASN A 320 3.88 17.62 26.67
C ASN A 320 3.65 17.42 25.17
N SER A 321 3.33 16.20 24.74
CA SER A 321 3.07 15.93 23.33
C SER A 321 2.11 14.77 23.13
N HIS A 322 1.32 14.88 22.08
CA HIS A 322 0.23 13.98 21.72
C HIS A 322 0.57 13.21 20.43
N LEU A 323 0.13 11.96 20.30
CA LEU A 323 0.22 11.26 19.01
C LEU A 323 -0.95 11.65 18.11
N PHE A 324 -2.11 11.83 18.72
CA PHE A 324 -3.31 12.36 18.10
C PHE A 324 -3.81 13.56 18.90
N ASP A 325 -3.88 14.70 18.23
CA ASP A 325 -4.35 15.95 18.80
C ASP A 325 -5.52 16.48 17.95
N LEU A 326 -6.75 16.32 18.43
CA LEU A 326 -7.93 16.30 17.57
C LEU A 326 -8.95 17.35 18.01
N GLY A 327 -9.08 18.41 17.22
CA GLY A 327 -10.12 19.43 17.37
C GLY A 327 -11.39 19.06 16.58
N SER A 328 -12.51 18.90 17.28
CA SER A 328 -13.85 18.69 16.68
C SER A 328 -14.00 17.52 15.71
N LEU A 329 -13.20 16.47 15.85
CA LEU A 329 -13.35 15.27 15.04
C LEU A 329 -14.71 14.58 15.29
N GLN A 330 -15.38 14.16 14.22
CA GLN A 330 -16.70 13.52 14.29
C GLN A 330 -16.66 12.05 13.85
N ASN A 331 -17.60 11.24 14.35
CA ASN A 331 -17.97 9.93 13.77
C ASN A 331 -16.78 8.98 13.51
N SER A 332 -15.83 8.90 14.44
CA SER A 332 -14.54 8.25 14.19
C SER A 332 -14.28 7.03 15.07
N LEU A 333 -13.46 6.11 14.58
CA LEU A 333 -13.12 4.85 15.24
C LEU A 333 -11.60 4.67 15.32
N PHE A 334 -11.11 4.47 16.54
CA PHE A 334 -9.74 4.10 16.86
C PHE A 334 -9.76 2.70 17.44
N GLU A 335 -9.25 1.69 16.73
CA GLU A 335 -9.30 0.32 17.22
C GLU A 335 -8.01 -0.48 17.03
N LYS A 336 -7.69 -1.36 18.00
CA LYS A 336 -6.59 -2.32 17.88
C LYS A 336 -5.23 -1.66 17.58
N ASN A 337 -5.00 -0.44 18.04
CA ASN A 337 -3.71 0.22 17.96
C ASN A 337 -2.89 0.01 19.23
N ASP A 338 -1.57 -0.04 19.08
CA ASP A 338 -0.63 -0.12 20.20
C ASP A 338 0.09 1.22 20.37
N PHE A 339 -0.06 1.86 21.53
CA PHE A 339 0.61 3.09 21.93
C PHE A 339 1.65 2.77 23.00
N ILE A 340 2.94 2.88 22.67
CA ILE A 340 4.02 2.34 23.48
C ILE A 340 5.01 3.43 23.88
N GLY A 341 5.05 3.71 25.19
CA GLY A 341 5.99 4.62 25.81
C GLY A 341 5.60 6.10 25.71
N TYR A 342 5.63 6.77 26.85
CA TYR A 342 5.42 8.20 27.05
C TYR A 342 6.40 8.74 28.10
N ALA A 343 6.93 9.94 27.82
CA ALA A 343 7.79 10.77 28.64
C ALA A 343 8.92 9.98 29.34
N PRO A 344 9.90 9.45 28.58
CA PRO A 344 10.97 8.63 29.14
C PRO A 344 11.76 9.31 30.27
N GLU A 345 11.91 10.63 30.20
CA GLU A 345 12.57 11.46 31.20
C GLU A 345 11.91 11.38 32.58
N LEU A 346 10.60 11.07 32.65
CA LEU A 346 9.86 10.96 33.91
C LEU A 346 10.11 9.65 34.65
N THR A 347 10.78 8.66 34.02
CA THR A 347 11.11 7.39 34.70
C THR A 347 12.17 7.56 35.80
N GLU A 348 13.03 8.57 35.68
CA GLU A 348 14.15 8.83 36.60
C GLU A 348 13.87 10.03 37.54
N GLU A 349 12.73 10.73 37.39
CA GLU A 349 12.42 11.91 38.19
C GLU A 349 11.92 11.55 39.60
N SER A 350 12.54 12.13 40.63
CA SER A 350 12.10 12.03 42.02
C SER A 350 11.20 13.21 42.38
N GLY A 351 10.17 12.99 43.19
CA GLY A 351 9.26 14.07 43.60
C GLY A 351 8.23 14.50 42.56
N LEU A 352 8.00 13.70 41.50
CA LEU A 352 6.95 13.86 40.47
C LEU A 352 5.66 14.54 40.98
N LEU A 353 5.15 14.08 42.13
CA LEU A 353 3.93 14.54 42.78
C LEU A 353 3.95 16.02 43.23
N SER A 354 5.11 16.54 43.63
CA SER A 354 5.28 17.94 44.06
C SER A 354 5.29 18.94 42.90
N LYS A 355 5.43 18.43 41.66
CA LYS A 355 5.46 19.20 40.41
C LYS A 355 4.24 18.93 39.52
N ALA A 356 3.34 18.04 39.94
CA ALA A 356 2.19 17.51 39.19
C ALA A 356 1.03 18.51 38.98
N GLY A 357 1.35 19.77 38.70
CA GLY A 357 0.39 20.84 38.38
C GLY A 357 0.40 21.29 36.92
N GLY A 358 1.16 20.61 36.04
CA GLY A 358 1.34 21.01 34.64
C GLY A 358 1.05 19.88 33.65
N HIS A 359 0.59 20.27 32.46
CA HIS A 359 0.32 19.44 31.27
C HIS A 359 1.43 18.42 30.98
N ASP A 360 2.68 18.77 31.33
CA ASP A 360 3.89 17.95 31.25
C ASP A 360 3.76 16.51 31.77
N PHE A 361 2.85 16.23 32.71
CA PHE A 361 2.74 14.91 33.37
C PHE A 361 1.61 14.02 32.85
N PHE A 362 0.63 14.56 32.13
CA PHE A 362 -0.62 13.87 31.83
C PHE A 362 -1.09 13.98 30.38
N SER A 363 -0.23 14.46 29.46
CA SER A 363 -0.57 14.53 28.04
C SER A 363 -1.02 13.18 27.48
N GLU A 364 -2.13 13.25 26.78
CA GLU A 364 -2.83 12.11 26.24
C GLU A 364 -2.15 11.65 24.94
N ALA A 365 -2.02 10.34 24.76
CA ALA A 365 -1.66 9.80 23.46
C ALA A 365 -2.72 10.14 22.41
N ILE A 366 -3.98 10.22 22.83
CA ILE A 366 -5.12 10.69 22.03
C ILE A 366 -5.87 11.75 22.82
N GLN A 367 -5.77 13.00 22.38
CA GLN A 367 -6.46 14.15 22.95
C GLN A 367 -7.69 14.53 22.11
N PHE A 368 -8.79 14.87 22.78
CA PHE A 368 -10.05 15.23 22.15
C PHE A 368 -10.46 16.67 22.49
N ASP A 369 -10.06 17.59 21.63
CA ASP A 369 -10.31 19.02 21.74
C ASP A 369 -11.57 19.52 21.05
N ALA A 370 -12.02 20.67 21.53
CA ALA A 370 -13.02 21.48 20.86
C ALA A 370 -12.32 22.46 19.91
N ALA A 371 -12.75 22.47 18.65
CA ALA A 371 -12.34 23.51 17.70
C ALA A 371 -12.96 24.85 18.12
N THR A 372 -12.14 25.89 18.22
CA THR A 372 -12.59 27.23 18.61
C THR A 372 -11.57 28.31 18.26
N HIS A 373 -12.06 29.51 17.96
CA HIS A 373 -11.23 30.69 17.72
C HIS A 373 -10.65 31.31 19.01
N ARG A 374 -11.11 30.89 20.20
CA ARG A 374 -10.61 31.36 21.51
C ARG A 374 -10.00 30.19 22.28
N PHE A 375 -8.70 30.28 22.52
CA PHE A 375 -7.78 29.27 23.07
C PHE A 375 -8.36 28.24 24.05
N ALA A 376 -7.90 26.99 23.89
CA ALA A 376 -7.85 25.98 24.96
C ALA A 376 -6.80 24.86 24.74
N TRP A 377 -6.17 24.72 23.57
CA TRP A 377 -5.36 23.54 23.19
C TRP A 377 -4.17 23.90 22.29
N ASP A 378 -3.31 22.93 21.93
CA ASP A 378 -2.10 23.09 21.08
C ASP A 378 -2.40 23.59 19.64
N GLY A 379 -3.68 23.89 19.33
CA GLY A 379 -4.24 24.52 18.12
C GLY A 379 -3.51 25.73 17.56
N ASP A 380 -2.61 26.37 18.32
CA ASP A 380 -1.76 27.47 17.84
C ASP A 380 -0.87 27.06 16.67
N LEU A 381 -0.48 25.80 16.61
CA LEU A 381 0.30 25.27 15.49
C LEU A 381 -0.53 25.31 14.20
N LEU A 382 -1.76 24.79 14.24
CA LEU A 382 -2.71 24.83 13.13
C LEU A 382 -3.09 26.27 12.77
N LYS A 383 -3.39 27.12 13.74
CA LYS A 383 -3.76 28.53 13.51
C LYS A 383 -2.74 29.30 12.66
N LYS A 384 -1.45 29.00 12.83
CA LYS A 384 -0.37 29.67 12.09
C LYS A 384 -0.28 29.26 10.62
N ILE A 385 -0.76 28.06 10.27
CA ILE A 385 -0.52 27.44 8.95
C ILE A 385 -1.81 27.11 8.18
N ALA A 386 -2.93 26.91 8.87
CA ALA A 386 -4.20 26.53 8.27
C ALA A 386 -4.87 27.74 7.62
N PRO A 387 -5.27 27.64 6.34
CA PRO A 387 -6.00 28.70 5.66
C PRO A 387 -7.35 28.99 6.35
N ASN A 388 -7.67 30.28 6.53
CA ASN A 388 -8.96 30.73 7.07
C ASN A 388 -9.33 30.17 8.45
N TYR A 389 -8.35 29.72 9.25
CA TYR A 389 -8.59 29.09 10.56
C TYR A 389 -9.59 29.86 11.43
N ASP A 390 -9.33 31.16 11.66
CA ASP A 390 -10.19 31.99 12.51
C ASP A 390 -11.62 32.09 11.96
N ALA A 391 -11.80 32.13 10.64
CA ALA A 391 -13.12 32.23 10.01
C ALA A 391 -13.91 30.92 10.13
N PHE A 392 -13.23 29.78 10.05
CA PHE A 392 -13.85 28.46 10.19
C PHE A 392 -14.10 28.07 11.66
N ASN A 393 -13.41 28.69 12.61
CA ASN A 393 -13.52 28.39 14.04
C ASN A 393 -14.40 29.37 14.84
N GLN A 394 -15.26 30.15 14.16
CA GLN A 394 -16.16 31.10 14.84
C GLN A 394 -17.15 30.39 15.77
N ILE A 395 -17.60 29.20 15.36
CA ILE A 395 -18.49 28.35 16.14
C ILE A 395 -17.63 27.30 16.86
N ARG A 396 -17.86 27.14 18.17
CA ARG A 396 -17.21 26.08 18.94
C ARG A 396 -17.89 24.75 18.63
N HIS A 397 -17.11 23.78 18.17
CA HIS A 397 -17.56 22.40 17.96
C HIS A 397 -16.82 21.48 18.93
N LEU A 398 -17.43 20.35 19.30
CA LEU A 398 -16.83 19.35 20.19
C LEU A 398 -16.48 18.11 19.39
N CYS A 399 -15.41 17.40 19.77
CA CYS A 399 -15.23 16.01 19.33
C CYS A 399 -16.47 15.18 19.71
N HIS A 400 -17.05 14.42 18.77
CA HIS A 400 -18.33 13.76 19.01
C HIS A 400 -18.50 12.48 18.20
N ASN A 401 -19.20 11.51 18.80
CA ASN A 401 -19.45 10.19 18.25
C ASN A 401 -18.14 9.46 17.89
N ILE A 402 -17.21 9.39 18.86
CA ILE A 402 -15.92 8.71 18.69
C ILE A 402 -15.90 7.43 19.52
N THR A 403 -15.43 6.34 18.93
CA THR A 403 -15.19 5.07 19.63
C THR A 403 -13.70 4.76 19.69
N ILE A 404 -13.21 4.48 20.89
CA ILE A 404 -11.85 4.01 21.18
C ILE A 404 -11.97 2.60 21.72
N SER A 405 -11.59 1.59 20.92
CA SER A 405 -11.83 0.20 21.27
C SER A 405 -10.65 -0.74 21.10
N GLN A 406 -10.43 -1.65 22.04
CA GLN A 406 -9.42 -2.72 21.89
C GLN A 406 -7.98 -2.22 21.62
N ASN A 407 -7.66 -0.98 21.98
CA ASN A 407 -6.30 -0.44 21.88
C ASN A 407 -5.48 -0.85 23.12
N GLN A 408 -4.16 -0.82 22.98
CA GLN A 408 -3.23 -1.06 24.07
C GLN A 408 -2.37 0.18 24.31
N PHE A 409 -2.34 0.66 25.54
CA PHE A 409 -1.48 1.73 26.03
C PHE A 409 -0.47 1.11 26.98
N LEU A 410 0.75 0.92 26.48
CA LEU A 410 1.78 0.10 27.10
C LEU A 410 3.01 0.93 27.47
N PRO A 411 3.74 0.53 28.53
CA PRO A 411 5.03 1.13 28.81
C PRO A 411 6.05 0.65 27.76
N TYR A 412 7.13 1.40 27.61
CA TYR A 412 8.31 0.91 26.89
C TYR A 412 9.27 0.26 27.88
N ILE A 413 9.48 -1.04 27.71
CA ILE A 413 10.44 -1.85 28.46
C ILE A 413 11.56 -2.23 27.49
N ASP A 414 12.80 -1.93 27.84
CA ASP A 414 13.94 -2.26 26.98
C ASP A 414 14.26 -3.77 26.97
N SER A 415 15.20 -4.16 26.12
CA SER A 415 15.63 -5.57 25.98
C SER A 415 16.24 -6.16 27.26
N LYS A 416 16.54 -5.35 28.27
CA LYS A 416 17.06 -5.78 29.58
C LYS A 416 15.96 -5.87 30.64
N GLY A 417 14.70 -5.61 30.27
CA GLY A 417 13.58 -5.60 31.21
C GLY A 417 13.46 -4.32 32.03
N LYS A 418 14.20 -3.24 31.69
CA LYS A 418 14.11 -1.96 32.40
C LYS A 418 12.97 -1.12 31.81
N LEU A 419 12.13 -0.56 32.69
CA LEU A 419 11.18 0.48 32.32
C LEU A 419 11.93 1.73 31.81
N LYS A 420 11.63 2.13 30.58
CA LYS A 420 12.25 3.29 29.92
C LYS A 420 11.26 4.42 29.65
N ALA A 421 9.97 4.13 29.57
CA ALA A 421 8.90 5.10 29.46
C ALA A 421 7.59 4.49 29.95
N TYR A 422 6.73 5.28 30.61
CA TYR A 422 5.41 4.84 31.06
C TYR A 422 4.43 4.69 29.90
N SER A 423 3.23 4.17 30.11
CA SER A 423 2.18 4.28 29.08
C SER A 423 1.55 5.68 29.06
N GLY A 424 1.04 6.07 27.89
CA GLY A 424 0.19 7.25 27.75
C GLY A 424 -1.22 7.03 28.29
N SER A 425 -1.99 8.13 28.33
CA SER A 425 -3.42 8.19 28.64
C SER A 425 -4.24 8.53 27.39
N ILE A 426 -5.57 8.53 27.51
CA ILE A 426 -6.49 9.17 26.58
C ILE A 426 -7.40 10.12 27.33
N GLY A 427 -7.89 11.13 26.64
CA GLY A 427 -8.75 12.07 27.34
C GLY A 427 -8.80 13.48 26.77
N GLN A 428 -9.17 14.35 27.69
CA GLN A 428 -9.26 15.77 27.51
C GLN A 428 -9.34 16.45 28.89
N HIS A 429 -8.65 17.57 29.07
CA HIS A 429 -8.70 18.41 30.27
C HIS A 429 -8.92 19.92 30.04
N SER A 430 -9.02 20.38 28.79
CA SER A 430 -9.18 21.79 28.42
C SER A 430 -10.61 22.17 28.02
N SER A 431 -11.44 21.21 27.61
CA SER A 431 -12.75 21.48 27.02
C SER A 431 -13.71 20.28 27.14
N GLU A 432 -15.03 20.50 27.16
CA GLU A 432 -16.01 19.39 27.11
C GLU A 432 -15.92 18.60 25.80
N VAL A 433 -16.36 17.34 25.82
CA VAL A 433 -16.52 16.49 24.63
C VAL A 433 -17.98 16.13 24.38
N GLY A 434 -18.28 15.73 23.15
CA GLY A 434 -19.53 15.06 22.77
C GLY A 434 -19.53 13.58 23.16
N ALA A 435 -20.34 12.77 22.46
CA ALA A 435 -20.47 11.36 22.78
C ALA A 435 -19.16 10.60 22.49
N ILE A 436 -18.51 10.06 23.51
CA ILE A 436 -17.28 9.26 23.37
C ILE A 436 -17.50 7.89 24.00
N THR A 437 -17.08 6.82 23.33
CA THR A 437 -17.13 5.46 23.86
C THR A 437 -15.72 4.89 23.97
N VAL A 438 -15.31 4.51 25.18
CA VAL A 438 -14.02 3.89 25.48
C VAL A 438 -14.26 2.47 25.95
N ILE A 439 -13.95 1.47 25.12
CA ILE A 439 -14.34 0.08 25.38
C ILE A 439 -13.22 -0.94 25.18
N ASN A 440 -13.05 -1.85 26.14
CA ASN A 440 -12.14 -3.00 26.03
C ASN A 440 -10.68 -2.65 25.71
N ASN A 441 -10.19 -1.47 26.10
CA ASN A 441 -8.79 -1.10 25.96
C ASN A 441 -7.95 -1.60 27.15
N VAL A 442 -6.64 -1.67 26.97
CA VAL A 442 -5.68 -2.02 28.03
C VAL A 442 -4.78 -0.82 28.30
N PHE A 443 -4.66 -0.41 29.55
CA PHE A 443 -3.70 0.58 30.04
C PHE A 443 -2.81 -0.10 31.07
N ALA A 444 -1.50 -0.07 30.86
CA ALA A 444 -0.54 -0.72 31.75
C ALA A 444 0.56 0.24 32.18
N SER A 445 0.84 0.33 33.48
CA SER A 445 1.92 1.19 34.01
C SER A 445 1.84 2.64 33.52
N SER A 446 0.64 3.23 33.63
CA SER A 446 0.45 4.63 33.28
C SER A 446 1.06 5.55 34.34
N ILE A 447 1.69 6.63 33.89
CA ILE A 447 2.34 7.60 34.80
C ILE A 447 1.32 8.29 35.70
N VAL A 448 0.14 8.61 35.17
CA VAL A 448 -0.91 9.33 35.91
C VAL A 448 -1.44 8.51 37.08
N SER A 449 -1.50 7.17 36.96
CA SER A 449 -1.84 6.26 38.05
C SER A 449 -0.83 6.28 39.21
N ARG A 450 0.44 6.59 38.93
CA ARG A 450 1.46 6.80 39.98
C ARG A 450 1.30 8.17 40.65
N ALA A 451 0.84 9.17 39.89
CA ALA A 451 0.64 10.53 40.37
C ALA A 451 -0.65 10.72 41.18
N ASN A 452 -1.66 9.86 41.00
CA ASN A 452 -2.97 9.97 41.64
C ASN A 452 -3.01 9.49 43.11
N LYS A 453 -1.88 9.54 43.84
CA LYS A 453 -1.77 9.13 45.25
C LYS A 453 -1.55 10.37 46.13
N GLU A 454 -2.66 10.92 46.66
CA GLU A 454 -2.76 11.93 47.74
C GLU A 454 -2.32 13.39 47.42
N PRO A 455 -2.93 14.43 48.04
CA PRO A 455 -4.03 14.41 49.02
C PRO A 455 -5.43 14.66 48.41
N SER A 456 -5.54 14.79 47.09
CA SER A 456 -6.84 14.89 46.40
C SER A 456 -6.72 14.30 45.01
N PRO A 457 -7.35 13.15 44.73
CA PRO A 457 -7.32 12.57 43.40
C PRO A 457 -7.97 13.53 42.41
N SER A 458 -7.23 13.87 41.37
CA SER A 458 -7.71 14.72 40.29
C SER A 458 -8.24 13.84 39.17
N TRP A 459 -9.43 14.15 38.66
CA TRP A 459 -10.05 13.39 37.57
C TRP A 459 -9.17 13.33 36.31
N PHE A 460 -8.35 14.37 36.06
CA PHE A 460 -7.40 14.43 34.95
C PHE A 460 -6.12 13.60 35.16
N MET A 461 -5.97 12.94 36.32
CA MET A 461 -4.86 12.03 36.63
C MET A 461 -5.27 10.55 36.49
N GLU A 462 -6.24 10.27 35.62
CA GLU A 462 -6.68 8.92 35.28
C GLU A 462 -6.22 8.53 33.87
N PRO A 463 -5.90 7.25 33.60
CA PRO A 463 -5.49 6.81 32.25
C PRO A 463 -6.55 7.07 31.18
N ILE A 464 -7.81 7.14 31.59
CA ILE A 464 -8.95 7.61 30.79
C ILE A 464 -9.54 8.77 31.57
N HIS A 465 -9.48 9.99 31.05
CA HIS A 465 -10.01 11.15 31.76
C HIS A 465 -10.73 12.11 30.83
N PHE A 466 -11.89 12.60 31.26
CA PHE A 466 -12.69 13.58 30.54
C PHE A 466 -13.34 14.52 31.55
N PRO A 467 -13.67 15.78 31.18
CA PRO A 467 -14.30 16.69 32.12
C PRO A 467 -15.57 16.09 32.70
N PRO A 468 -15.83 16.30 34.01
CA PRO A 468 -17.06 15.84 34.64
C PRO A 468 -18.29 16.26 33.84
N ASN A 469 -19.25 15.35 33.68
CA ASN A 469 -20.49 15.50 32.88
C ASN A 469 -20.36 15.37 31.36
N SER A 470 -19.16 15.13 30.82
CA SER A 470 -19.03 14.73 29.42
C SER A 470 -19.80 13.41 29.17
N PRO A 471 -20.53 13.26 28.05
CA PRO A 471 -21.31 12.06 27.74
C PRO A 471 -20.40 10.93 27.26
N VAL A 472 -19.58 10.41 28.17
CA VAL A 472 -18.59 9.37 27.92
C VAL A 472 -19.05 8.03 28.48
N THR A 473 -18.97 6.99 27.67
CA THR A 473 -19.24 5.61 28.07
C THR A 473 -17.91 4.85 28.20
N ILE A 474 -17.58 4.39 29.41
CA ILE A 474 -16.34 3.66 29.71
C ILE A 474 -16.70 2.24 30.15
N VAL A 475 -16.35 1.22 29.37
CA VAL A 475 -16.77 -0.17 29.61
C VAL A 475 -15.64 -1.17 29.33
N GLY A 476 -15.44 -2.15 30.21
CA GLY A 476 -14.57 -3.30 29.93
C GLY A 476 -13.07 -3.00 29.76
N ASN A 477 -12.62 -1.78 30.07
CA ASN A 477 -11.21 -1.42 30.02
C ASN A 477 -10.44 -2.05 31.18
N THR A 478 -9.22 -2.51 30.90
CA THR A 478 -8.29 -3.02 31.90
C THR A 478 -7.26 -1.95 32.22
N ILE A 479 -7.11 -1.58 33.49
CA ILE A 479 -6.14 -0.59 33.96
C ILE A 479 -5.25 -1.26 35.02
N ASN A 480 -3.97 -1.46 34.70
CA ASN A 480 -3.01 -2.23 35.48
C ASN A 480 -1.79 -1.42 35.92
#